data_AF-A0A2V9YD05-F1
#
_entry.id   AF-A0A2V9YD05-F1
#
_cell.length_a   1.000
_cell.length_b   1.000
_cell.length_c   1.000
_cell.angle_alpha   90.00
_cell.angle_beta   90.00
_cell.angle_gamma   90.00
#
_symmetry.space_group_name_H-M   'P 1'
#
loop_
_entity.id
_entity.type
_entity.pdbx_description
1 polymer ?
#
loop_
_entity_poly.entity_id
_entity_poly.type
_entity_poly.pdbx_seq_one_letter_code
_entity_poly.pdbx_strand_id
1 'polypeptide(L)'
;GVRFVPVSFTPTASNYAGQKCEGVNIVLLERNTLDAPELGIELASALRKLYPQNYKMDRMIEILANQAVYDAIVQGRDPRRIAQDWQEQLEKFQQLRQKYLIYK
;
A
#
# COMPACT_ATOMS: atom_id res chain seq x y z
N GLY A 1 5.38 11.16 6.78
CA GLY A 1 4.00 11.30 7.27
C GLY A 1 3.58 10.32 8.36
N VAL A 2 4.22 9.16 8.55
CA VAL A 2 3.77 8.13 9.53
C VAL A 2 4.92 7.59 10.37
N ARG A 3 4.58 6.95 11.50
CA ARG A 3 5.47 6.15 12.35
C ARG A 3 4.89 4.75 12.52
N PHE A 4 5.75 3.73 12.43
CA PHE A 4 5.38 2.35 12.71
C PHE A 4 5.77 1.99 14.14
N VAL A 5 4.85 1.37 14.87
CA VAL A 5 5.08 0.87 16.23
C VAL A 5 4.76 -0.63 16.23
N PRO A 6 5.70 -1.52 16.62
CA PRO A 6 5.42 -2.94 16.68
C PRO A 6 4.34 -3.22 17.74
N VAL A 7 3.42 -4.13 17.43
CA VAL A 7 2.32 -4.50 18.32
C VAL A 7 2.10 -6.01 18.30
N SER A 8 1.64 -6.55 19.44
CA SER A 8 1.07 -7.89 19.53
C SER A 8 -0.31 -7.78 20.17
N PHE A 9 -1.30 -8.42 19.57
CA PHE A 9 -2.68 -8.39 20.04
C PHE A 9 -3.44 -9.63 19.57
N THR A 10 -4.57 -9.92 20.22
CA THR A 10 -5.47 -11.01 19.85
C THR A 10 -6.80 -10.42 19.38
N PRO A 11 -7.16 -10.49 18.09
CA PRO A 11 -8.43 -9.97 17.59
C PRO A 11 -9.63 -10.65 18.25
N THR A 12 -10.69 -9.89 18.50
CA THR A 12 -11.93 -10.41 19.12
C THR A 12 -12.95 -10.90 18.08
N ALA A 13 -12.81 -10.53 16.80
CA ALA A 13 -13.72 -10.91 15.72
C ALA A 13 -13.03 -10.87 14.34
N SER A 14 -13.71 -11.40 13.31
CA SER A 14 -13.26 -11.42 11.91
C SER A 14 -11.98 -12.27 11.69
N ASN A 15 -11.16 -11.88 10.71
CA ASN A 15 -9.91 -12.56 10.36
C ASN A 15 -9.02 -12.72 11.60
N TYR A 16 -8.52 -13.93 11.82
CA TYR A 16 -7.63 -14.29 12.93
C TYR A 16 -8.24 -14.07 14.33
N ALA A 17 -9.58 -14.09 14.47
CA ALA A 17 -10.24 -14.03 15.78
C ALA A 17 -9.73 -15.11 16.74
N GLY A 18 -9.40 -14.71 17.97
CA GLY A 18 -8.84 -15.59 19.00
C GLY A 18 -7.37 -16.01 18.78
N GLN A 19 -6.73 -15.55 17.71
CA GLN A 19 -5.33 -15.90 17.40
C GLN A 19 -4.40 -14.74 17.77
N LYS A 20 -3.29 -15.04 18.46
CA LYS A 20 -2.26 -14.04 18.76
C LYS A 20 -1.62 -13.59 17.45
N CYS A 21 -1.73 -12.30 17.15
CA CYS A 21 -1.18 -11.66 15.98
C CYS A 21 -0.01 -10.74 16.36
N GLU A 22 0.92 -10.58 15.43
CA GLU A 22 2.02 -9.62 15.50
C GLU A 22 1.96 -8.73 14.26
N GLY A 23 2.28 -7.45 14.42
CA GLY A 23 2.22 -6.51 13.32
C GLY A 23 2.72 -5.13 13.70
N VAL A 24 2.30 -4.13 12.93
CA VAL A 24 2.65 -2.74 13.15
C VAL A 24 1.40 -1.87 13.26
N ASN A 25 1.36 -1.02 14.28
CA ASN A 25 0.44 0.10 14.33
C ASN A 25 1.03 1.27 13.51
N ILE A 26 0.25 1.83 12.59
CA ILE A 26 0.64 2.95 11.73
C ILE A 26 0.08 4.22 12.35
N VAL A 27 0.95 5.00 13.01
CA VAL A 27 0.58 6.27 13.62
C VAL A 27 0.75 7.38 12.58
N LEU A 28 -0.35 8.06 12.24
CA LEU A 28 -0.32 9.22 11.37
C LEU A 28 0.26 10.42 12.12
N LEU A 29 1.37 10.96 11.61
CA LEU A 29 2.00 12.15 12.17
C LEU A 29 1.63 13.39 11.36
N GLU A 30 1.69 13.30 10.02
CA GLU A 30 1.50 14.43 9.13
C GLU A 30 0.69 14.04 7.89
N ARG A 31 -0.63 14.29 7.95
CA ARG A 31 -1.59 13.83 6.93
C ARG A 31 -1.29 14.32 5.53
N ASN A 32 -0.92 15.59 5.38
CA ASN A 32 -0.72 16.21 4.08
C ASN A 32 0.61 15.80 3.41
N THR A 33 1.46 15.05 4.12
CA THR A 33 2.74 14.54 3.59
C THR A 33 2.69 13.05 3.27
N LEU A 34 1.60 12.36 3.63
CA LEU A 34 1.48 10.93 3.45
C LEU A 34 0.93 10.62 2.04
N ASP A 35 1.76 10.02 1.20
CA ASP A 35 1.30 9.27 0.04
C ASP A 35 0.85 7.87 0.50
N ALA A 36 -0.45 7.71 0.74
CA ALA A 36 -1.03 6.44 1.19
C ALA A 36 -0.95 5.31 0.14
N PRO A 37 -1.18 5.58 -1.16
CA PRO A 37 -0.91 4.60 -2.22
C PRO A 37 0.54 4.09 -2.23
N GLU A 38 1.54 4.98 -2.19
CA GLU A 38 2.96 4.59 -2.14
C GLU A 38 3.25 3.73 -0.90
N LEU A 39 2.75 4.14 0.27
CA LEU A 39 2.87 3.35 1.50
C LEU A 39 2.29 1.93 1.35
N GLY A 40 1.18 1.76 0.63
CA GLY A 40 0.61 0.44 0.36
C GLY A 40 1.57 -0.46 -0.42
N ILE A 41 2.26 0.08 -1.42
CA ILE A 41 3.24 -0.65 -2.22
C ILE A 41 4.50 -0.96 -1.41
N GLU A 42 4.95 -0.03 -0.56
CA GLU A 42 6.05 -0.26 0.39
C GLU A 42 5.73 -1.45 1.33
N LEU A 43 4.52 -1.49 1.90
CA LEU A 43 4.08 -2.59 2.77
C LEU A 43 3.99 -3.92 2.03
N ALA A 44 3.39 -3.94 0.85
CA ALA A 44 3.27 -5.16 0.04
C ALA A 44 4.66 -5.72 -0.32
N SER A 45 5.59 -4.84 -0.71
CA SER A 45 6.95 -5.22 -1.07
C SER A 45 7.75 -5.71 0.14
N ALA A 46 7.61 -5.05 1.30
CA ALA A 46 8.23 -5.50 2.55
C ALA A 46 7.72 -6.88 2.99
N LEU A 47 6.39 -7.10 2.97
CA LEU A 47 5.79 -8.39 3.33
C LEU A 47 6.20 -9.50 2.35
N ARG A 48 6.24 -9.21 1.05
CA ARG A 48 6.73 -10.16 0.04
C ARG A 48 8.19 -10.53 0.27
N LYS A 49 9.04 -9.57 0.61
CA LYS A 49 10.47 -9.78 0.89
C LYS A 49 10.70 -10.58 2.17
N LEU A 50 9.97 -10.27 3.25
CA LEU A 50 10.17 -10.89 4.57
C LEU A 50 9.47 -12.24 4.70
N TYR A 51 8.33 -12.43 4.04
CA TYR A 51 7.48 -13.62 4.18
C TYR A 51 7.03 -14.18 2.82
N PRO A 52 7.96 -14.54 1.90
CA PRO A 52 7.62 -14.90 0.53
C PRO A 52 6.72 -16.14 0.39
N GLN A 53 6.72 -17.04 1.38
CA GLN A 53 5.89 -18.24 1.39
C GLN A 53 4.51 -18.04 2.02
N ASN A 54 4.38 -17.06 2.93
CA ASN A 54 3.16 -16.82 3.71
C ASN A 54 2.33 -15.66 3.16
N TYR A 55 2.97 -14.66 2.54
CA TYR A 55 2.29 -13.49 1.98
C TYR A 55 1.62 -13.84 0.65
N LYS A 56 0.30 -14.01 0.69
CA LYS A 56 -0.53 -14.32 -0.48
C LYS A 56 -0.95 -13.03 -1.18
N MET A 57 -0.42 -12.83 -2.38
CA MET A 57 -0.72 -11.65 -3.20
C MET A 57 -1.82 -11.89 -4.24
N ASP A 58 -2.31 -13.12 -4.38
CA ASP A 58 -3.12 -13.55 -5.54
C ASP A 58 -4.39 -12.72 -5.75
N ARG A 59 -5.02 -12.26 -4.66
CA ARG A 59 -6.22 -11.41 -4.68
C ARG A 59 -5.93 -9.91 -4.74
N MET A 60 -4.67 -9.50 -4.56
CA MET A 60 -4.29 -8.09 -4.53
C MET A 60 -4.62 -7.39 -5.85
N ILE A 61 -4.46 -8.09 -6.99
CA ILE A 61 -4.71 -7.52 -8.31
C ILE A 61 -6.17 -7.07 -8.49
N GLU A 62 -7.13 -7.71 -7.82
CA GLU A 62 -8.56 -7.38 -7.91
C GLU A 62 -8.87 -5.97 -7.39
N ILE A 63 -8.07 -5.48 -6.44
CA ILE A 63 -8.23 -4.15 -5.83
C ILE A 63 -7.20 -3.17 -6.39
N LEU A 64 -5.97 -3.64 -6.65
CA LEU A 64 -4.90 -2.80 -7.20
C LEU A 64 -5.21 -2.35 -8.63
N ALA A 65 -5.84 -3.22 -9.44
CA ALA A 65 -6.22 -2.96 -10.83
C ALA A 65 -5.06 -2.44 -11.72
N ASN A 66 -3.82 -2.78 -11.39
CA ASN A 66 -2.63 -2.37 -12.12
C ASN A 66 -1.62 -3.52 -12.21
N GLN A 67 -1.62 -4.21 -13.35
CA GLN A 67 -0.76 -5.37 -13.60
C GLN A 67 0.72 -5.02 -13.56
N ALA A 68 1.12 -3.86 -14.09
CA ALA A 68 2.52 -3.45 -14.11
C ALA A 68 3.08 -3.25 -12.70
N VAL A 69 2.29 -2.68 -11.79
CA VAL A 69 2.65 -2.53 -10.37
C VAL A 69 2.71 -3.89 -9.68
N TYR A 70 1.73 -4.77 -9.93
CA TYR A 70 1.72 -6.13 -9.39
C TYR A 70 3.00 -6.89 -9.77
N ASP A 71 3.32 -6.92 -11.07
CA ASP A 71 4.49 -7.60 -11.59
C ASP A 71 5.78 -7.02 -11.02
N ALA A 72 5.86 -5.69 -10.89
CA ALA A 72 7.03 -5.04 -10.32
C ALA A 72 7.28 -5.42 -8.85
N ILE A 73 6.22 -5.58 -8.03
CA ILE A 73 6.34 -6.07 -6.66
C ILE A 73 6.79 -7.54 -6.65
N VAL A 74 6.22 -8.37 -7.52
CA VAL A 74 6.60 -9.80 -7.64
C VAL A 74 8.06 -9.95 -8.04
N GLN A 75 8.56 -9.08 -8.91
CA GLN A 75 9.96 -9.01 -9.34
C GLN A 75 10.90 -8.38 -8.30
N GLY A 76 10.37 -7.87 -7.19
CA GLY A 76 11.16 -7.24 -6.14
C GLY A 76 11.80 -5.90 -6.55
N ARG A 77 11.18 -5.16 -7.48
CA ARG A 77 11.64 -3.80 -7.82
C ARG A 77 11.49 -2.87 -6.61
N ASP A 78 12.34 -1.85 -6.54
CA ASP A 78 12.27 -0.82 -5.49
C ASP A 78 10.87 -0.14 -5.50
N PRO A 79 10.11 -0.18 -4.40
CA PRO A 79 8.77 0.42 -4.31
C PRO A 79 8.74 1.90 -4.70
N ARG A 80 9.78 2.65 -4.37
CA ARG A 80 9.89 4.08 -4.74
C ARG A 80 9.95 4.26 -6.24
N ARG A 81 10.59 3.32 -6.94
CA ARG A 81 10.66 3.35 -8.39
C ARG A 81 9.33 2.97 -9.02
N ILE A 82 8.63 2.00 -8.45
CA ILE A 82 7.27 1.65 -8.87
C ILE A 82 6.36 2.88 -8.74
N ALA A 83 6.49 3.63 -7.64
CA ALA A 83 5.72 4.84 -7.41
C ALA A 83 6.04 5.98 -8.38
N GLN A 84 7.31 6.12 -8.78
CA GLN A 84 7.70 7.07 -9.82
C GLN A 84 7.08 6.72 -11.17
N ASP A 85 6.96 5.43 -11.51
CA ASP A 85 6.50 4.98 -12.82
C ASP A 85 5.01 5.38 -13.08
N TRP A 86 4.19 5.62 -12.05
CA TRP A 86 2.79 6.08 -12.22
C TRP A 86 2.59 7.60 -12.19
N GLN A 87 3.62 8.40 -11.87
CA GLN A 87 3.47 9.85 -11.70
C GLN A 87 3.00 10.54 -12.97
N GLU A 88 3.53 10.17 -14.14
CA GLU A 88 3.15 10.79 -15.41
C GLU A 88 1.64 10.62 -15.70
N GLN A 89 1.08 9.43 -15.47
CA GLN A 89 -0.34 9.17 -15.66
C GLN A 89 -1.19 9.90 -14.62
N LEU A 90 -0.69 9.98 -13.38
CA LEU A 90 -1.34 10.72 -12.31
C LEU A 90 -1.41 12.22 -12.62
N GLU A 91 -0.33 12.83 -13.10
CA GLU A 91 -0.30 14.23 -13.54
C GLU A 91 -1.31 14.50 -14.66
N LYS A 92 -1.35 13.63 -15.68
CA LYS A 92 -2.34 13.71 -16.76
C LYS A 92 -3.77 13.63 -16.23
N PHE A 93 -4.03 12.72 -15.29
CA PHE A 93 -5.34 12.61 -14.65
C PHE A 93 -5.69 13.84 -13.81
N GLN A 94 -4.73 14.40 -13.07
CA GLN A 94 -4.91 15.61 -12.28
C GLN A 94 -5.27 16.82 -13.13
N GLN A 95 -4.73 16.92 -14.37
CA GLN A 95 -5.11 17.93 -15.34
C GLN A 95 -6.52 17.67 -15.90
N LEU A 96 -6.82 16.42 -16.28
CA LEU A 96 -8.12 16.03 -16.83
C LEU A 96 -9.25 16.32 -15.85
N ARG A 97 -9.08 15.95 -14.57
CA ARG A 97 -10.13 16.09 -13.56
C ARG A 97 -10.52 17.55 -13.28
N GLN A 98 -9.65 18.53 -13.57
CA GLN A 98 -9.94 19.97 -13.34
C GLN A 98 -11.22 20.42 -14.02
N LYS A 99 -11.56 19.84 -15.19
CA LYS A 99 -12.78 20.17 -15.94
C LYS A 99 -14.07 19.77 -15.22
N TYR A 100 -13.98 18.90 -14.22
CA TYR A 100 -15.11 18.26 -13.57
C TYR A 100 -15.17 18.54 -12.06
N LEU A 101 -14.22 19.32 -11.51
CA LEU A 101 -14.22 19.68 -10.09
C LEU A 101 -15.30 20.74 -9.82
N ILE A 102 -16.17 20.45 -8.85
CA ILE A 102 -17.20 21.38 -8.36
C ILE A 102 -16.78 22.09 -7.06
N TYR A 103 -15.65 21.69 -6.48
CA TYR A 103 -15.05 22.28 -5.29
C TYR A 103 -13.59 22.64 -5.58
N LYS A 104 -13.10 23.66 -4.88
CA LYS A 104 -11.68 24.05 -4.89
C LYS A 104 -10.89 23.23 -3.89
#